data_AF-A0A150X3S2-F1
#
_entry.id   AF-A0A150X3S2-F1
#
_cell.length_a   1.000
_cell.length_b   1.000
_cell.length_c   1.000
_cell.angle_alpha   90.00
_cell.angle_beta   90.00
_cell.angle_gamma   90.00
#
_symmetry.space_group_name_H-M   'P 1'
#
loop_
_entity.id
_entity.type
_entity.pdbx_description
1 polymer ?
#
loop_
_entity_poly.entity_id
_entity_poly.type
_entity_poly.pdbx_seq_one_letter_code
_entity_poly.pdbx_strand_id
1 'polypeptide(L)'
;METKTEFQLFHELSFYSLAHPNKEYFIHQHVVGAYAVQHLNPETKIIKSVYGLLGLCLFLEYGFTGKEVQNVHVSLSSDKSDWPKIQYAVEPLDFSIQSIMNASEGKERDQKIREWCEEVWKTHKVNQQPIREWLIKRKVIFS
;
A
#
# COMPACT_ATOMS: atom_id res chain seq x y z
N MET A 1 21.55 22.99 -0.88
CA MET A 1 20.15 22.58 -0.72
C MET A 1 20.12 21.55 0.39
N GLU A 2 19.23 21.71 1.35
CA GLU A 2 19.06 20.74 2.43
C GLU A 2 18.40 19.46 1.87
N THR A 3 19.00 18.30 2.12
CA THR A 3 18.44 17.02 1.67
C THR A 3 17.21 16.71 2.54
N LYS A 4 16.05 16.54 1.91
CA LYS A 4 14.81 16.18 2.62
C LYS A 4 14.93 14.76 3.18
N THR A 5 14.39 14.57 4.38
CA THR A 5 14.22 13.23 4.96
C THR A 5 13.14 12.46 4.19
N GLU A 6 13.18 11.13 4.24
CA GLU A 6 12.13 10.29 3.63
C GLU A 6 10.73 10.64 4.16
N PHE A 7 10.61 10.94 5.46
CA PHE A 7 9.33 11.31 6.06
C PHE A 7 8.79 12.65 5.52
N GLN A 8 9.67 13.64 5.26
CA GLN A 8 9.28 14.88 4.60
C GLN A 8 8.84 14.63 3.15
N LEU A 9 9.56 13.79 2.41
CA LEU A 9 9.19 13.40 1.05
C LEU A 9 7.84 12.65 1.03
N PHE A 10 7.59 11.79 2.01
CA PHE A 10 6.31 11.10 2.17
C PHE A 10 5.16 12.07 2.42
N HIS A 11 5.36 13.12 3.22
CA HIS A 11 4.37 14.18 3.42
C HIS A 11 4.08 14.97 2.14
N GLU A 12 5.10 15.28 1.35
CA GLU A 12 4.92 15.96 0.05
C GLU A 12 4.18 15.06 -0.95
N LEU A 13 4.53 13.78 -1.02
CA LEU A 13 3.83 12.80 -1.84
C LEU A 13 2.38 12.61 -1.36
N SER A 14 2.14 12.67 -0.04
CA SER A 14 0.80 12.64 0.54
C SER A 14 -0.02 13.86 0.12
N PHE A 15 0.57 15.05 0.13
CA PHE A 15 -0.09 16.26 -0.36
C PHE A 15 -0.48 16.13 -1.85
N TYR A 16 0.46 15.70 -2.69
CA TYR A 16 0.20 15.44 -4.11
C TYR A 16 -0.96 14.45 -4.31
N SER A 17 -0.88 13.30 -3.64
CA SER A 17 -1.86 12.22 -3.83
C SER A 17 -3.26 12.54 -3.27
N LEU A 18 -3.35 13.35 -2.20
CA LEU A 18 -4.62 13.88 -1.70
C LEU A 18 -5.23 14.92 -2.64
N ALA A 19 -4.39 15.79 -3.21
CA ALA A 19 -4.79 16.82 -4.16
C ALA A 19 -5.16 16.26 -5.54
N HIS A 20 -4.76 15.01 -5.86
CA HIS A 20 -4.97 14.38 -7.15
C HIS A 20 -6.43 14.50 -7.66
N PRO A 21 -6.67 14.86 -8.94
CA PRO A 21 -8.00 15.19 -9.45
C PRO A 21 -8.95 13.98 -9.51
N ASN A 22 -8.43 12.78 -9.77
CA ASN A 22 -9.24 11.57 -9.84
C ASN A 22 -9.54 11.03 -8.43
N LYS A 23 -10.70 11.43 -7.87
CA LYS A 23 -11.14 11.02 -6.52
C LYS A 23 -11.68 9.59 -6.46
N GLU A 24 -12.12 9.02 -7.59
CA GLU A 24 -12.57 7.61 -7.65
C GLU A 24 -11.38 6.65 -7.66
N TYR A 25 -10.32 6.97 -8.42
CA TYR A 25 -9.09 6.18 -8.36
C TYR A 25 -8.41 6.27 -6.98
N PHE A 26 -8.50 7.44 -6.33
CA PHE A 26 -8.02 7.70 -4.97
C PHE A 26 -6.60 7.18 -4.69
N ILE A 27 -5.63 7.65 -5.49
CA ILE A 27 -4.24 7.19 -5.46
C ILE A 27 -3.56 7.31 -4.07
N HIS A 28 -4.04 8.21 -3.22
CA HIS A 28 -3.56 8.35 -1.85
C HIS A 28 -3.64 7.05 -1.03
N GLN A 29 -4.68 6.24 -1.26
CA GLN A 29 -4.81 4.95 -0.58
C GLN A 29 -3.63 4.01 -0.90
N HIS A 30 -3.15 4.02 -2.14
CA HIS A 30 -2.01 3.21 -2.56
C HIS A 30 -0.70 3.75 -1.96
N VAL A 31 -0.52 5.08 -1.92
CA VAL A 31 0.64 5.74 -1.31
C VAL A 31 0.78 5.37 0.17
N VAL A 32 -0.28 5.50 0.97
CA VAL A 32 -0.21 5.17 2.40
C VAL A 32 -0.07 3.66 2.65
N GLY A 33 -0.64 2.84 1.76
CA GLY A 33 -0.48 1.38 1.79
C GLY A 33 0.96 0.96 1.53
N ALA A 34 1.57 1.43 0.44
CA ALA A 34 2.96 1.15 0.09
C ALA A 34 3.92 1.63 1.19
N TYR A 35 3.72 2.84 1.71
CA TYR A 35 4.54 3.35 2.82
C TYR A 35 4.42 2.48 4.07
N ALA A 36 3.20 2.11 4.46
CA ALA A 36 2.99 1.26 5.63
C ALA A 36 3.63 -0.11 5.49
N VAL A 37 3.58 -0.70 4.29
CA VAL A 37 4.13 -2.03 4.01
C VAL A 37 5.65 -1.98 3.92
N GLN A 38 6.24 -1.01 3.21
CA GLN A 38 7.70 -0.85 3.14
C GLN A 38 8.35 -0.73 4.53
N HIS A 39 7.65 -0.09 5.48
CA HIS A 39 8.15 0.15 6.84
C HIS A 39 7.63 -0.87 7.87
N LEU A 40 7.15 -2.02 7.41
CA LEU A 40 6.70 -3.09 8.28
C LEU A 40 7.81 -3.57 9.22
N ASN A 41 7.51 -3.63 10.50
CA ASN A 41 8.39 -4.15 11.54
C ASN A 41 7.57 -4.81 12.66
N PRO A 42 8.19 -5.59 13.56
CA PRO A 42 7.49 -6.27 14.66
C PRO A 42 6.70 -5.34 15.60
N GLU A 43 7.05 -4.07 15.67
CA GLU A 43 6.38 -3.05 16.49
C GLU A 43 5.13 -2.46 15.80
N THR A 44 4.95 -2.75 14.51
CA THR A 44 3.81 -2.27 13.72
C THR A 44 2.53 -2.97 14.15
N LYS A 45 1.49 -2.19 14.46
CA LYS A 45 0.16 -2.72 14.81
C LYS A 45 -0.35 -3.64 13.71
N ILE A 46 -0.76 -4.86 14.07
CA ILE A 46 -1.21 -5.90 13.12
C ILE A 46 -2.25 -5.41 12.12
N ILE A 47 -3.20 -4.57 12.54
CA ILE A 47 -4.22 -4.00 11.64
C ILE A 47 -3.59 -3.15 10.53
N LYS A 48 -2.56 -2.34 10.84
CA LYS A 48 -1.85 -1.52 9.85
C LYS A 48 -1.10 -2.43 8.87
N SER A 49 -0.49 -3.49 9.37
CA SER A 49 0.20 -4.50 8.57
C SER A 49 -0.73 -5.17 7.57
N VAL A 50 -1.85 -5.69 8.07
CA VAL A 50 -2.82 -6.43 7.24
C VAL A 50 -3.51 -5.50 6.25
N TYR A 51 -3.90 -4.29 6.67
CA TYR A 51 -4.59 -3.34 5.79
C TYR A 51 -3.69 -2.80 4.67
N GLY A 52 -2.40 -2.59 4.96
CA GLY A 52 -1.41 -2.25 3.94
C GLY A 52 -1.25 -3.38 2.92
N LEU A 53 -0.98 -4.60 3.40
CA LEU A 53 -0.75 -5.77 2.55
C LEU A 53 -1.97 -6.15 1.70
N LEU A 54 -3.17 -6.17 2.29
CA LEU A 54 -4.39 -6.46 1.53
C LEU A 54 -4.70 -5.36 0.52
N GLY A 55 -4.37 -4.10 0.82
CA GLY A 55 -4.56 -2.99 -0.09
C GLY A 55 -3.70 -3.11 -1.34
N LEU A 56 -2.43 -3.52 -1.18
CA LEU A 56 -1.54 -3.81 -2.30
C LEU A 56 -2.01 -5.03 -3.10
N CYS A 57 -2.44 -6.10 -2.43
CA CYS A 57 -2.98 -7.29 -3.08
C CYS A 57 -4.20 -6.96 -3.95
N LEU A 58 -5.22 -6.29 -3.39
CA LEU A 58 -6.43 -5.91 -4.12
C LEU A 58 -6.13 -4.99 -5.30
N PHE A 59 -5.24 -4.01 -5.11
CA PHE A 59 -4.85 -3.09 -6.18
C PHE A 59 -4.11 -3.80 -7.32
N LEU A 60 -3.07 -4.56 -6.99
CA LEU A 60 -2.13 -5.08 -7.99
C LEU A 60 -2.59 -6.38 -8.64
N GLU A 61 -3.31 -7.24 -7.91
CA GLU A 61 -3.73 -8.55 -8.40
C GLU A 61 -5.19 -8.57 -8.87
N TYR A 62 -6.04 -7.74 -8.27
CA TYR A 62 -7.48 -7.73 -8.54
C TYR A 62 -7.97 -6.43 -9.19
N GLY A 63 -7.08 -5.45 -9.42
CA GLY A 63 -7.38 -4.22 -10.14
C GLY A 63 -8.25 -3.22 -9.38
N PHE A 64 -8.33 -3.33 -8.05
CA PHE A 64 -9.15 -2.43 -7.24
C PHE A 64 -8.55 -1.02 -7.24
N THR A 65 -9.40 -0.02 -7.39
CA THR A 65 -9.08 1.39 -7.14
C THR A 65 -8.79 1.62 -5.66
N GLY A 66 -8.12 2.73 -5.34
CA GLY A 66 -7.91 3.16 -3.96
C GLY A 66 -9.22 3.37 -3.20
N LYS A 67 -10.30 3.78 -3.88
CA LYS A 67 -11.61 3.94 -3.25
C LYS A 67 -12.24 2.60 -2.89
N GLU A 68 -12.16 1.60 -3.78
CA GLU A 68 -12.63 0.25 -3.49
C GLU A 68 -11.84 -0.40 -2.34
N VAL A 69 -10.51 -0.22 -2.31
CA VAL A 69 -9.68 -0.67 -1.19
C VAL A 69 -10.12 -0.01 0.12
N GLN A 70 -10.38 1.31 0.12
CA GLN A 70 -10.89 2.00 1.31
C GLN A 70 -12.25 1.44 1.75
N ASN A 71 -13.15 1.15 0.81
CA ASN A 71 -14.46 0.55 1.14
C ASN A 71 -14.30 -0.85 1.75
N VAL A 72 -13.37 -1.66 1.24
CA VAL A 72 -13.04 -2.96 1.85
C VAL A 72 -12.52 -2.76 3.27
N HIS A 73 -11.59 -1.83 3.52
CA HIS A 73 -11.10 -1.51 4.87
C HIS A 73 -12.23 -1.15 5.85
N VAL A 74 -13.20 -0.36 5.40
CA VAL A 74 -14.38 0.00 6.20
C VAL A 74 -15.25 -1.22 6.47
N SER A 75 -15.55 -2.04 5.45
CA SER A 75 -16.37 -3.26 5.60
C SER A 75 -15.78 -4.27 6.59
N LEU A 76 -14.45 -4.31 6.68
CA LEU A 76 -13.71 -5.20 7.56
C LEU A 76 -13.46 -4.61 8.96
N SER A 77 -13.75 -3.32 9.18
CA SER A 77 -13.40 -2.62 10.42
C SER A 77 -14.06 -3.20 11.68
N SER A 78 -15.22 -3.84 11.53
CA SER A 78 -15.94 -4.53 12.60
C SER A 78 -15.43 -5.95 12.88
N ASP A 79 -14.73 -6.58 11.93
CA ASP A 79 -14.16 -7.91 12.09
C ASP A 79 -12.66 -7.85 12.40
N LYS A 80 -12.33 -8.03 13.68
CA LYS A 80 -10.96 -8.03 14.20
C LYS A 80 -10.47 -9.44 14.57
N SER A 81 -11.17 -10.47 14.10
CA SER A 81 -10.87 -11.86 14.41
C SER A 81 -9.89 -12.47 13.38
N ASP A 82 -9.17 -13.52 13.77
CA ASP A 82 -8.39 -14.36 12.86
C ASP A 82 -7.48 -13.59 11.87
N TRP A 83 -6.75 -12.59 12.34
CA TRP A 83 -5.75 -11.90 11.51
C TRP A 83 -4.76 -12.90 10.90
N PRO A 84 -4.34 -12.72 9.64
CA PRO A 84 -3.34 -13.59 9.06
C PRO A 84 -2.01 -13.37 9.80
N LYS A 85 -1.20 -14.43 9.92
CA LYS A 85 0.15 -14.31 10.47
C LYS A 85 1.00 -13.55 9.47
N ILE A 86 1.53 -12.40 9.90
CA ILE A 86 2.40 -11.56 9.08
C ILE A 86 3.86 -11.83 9.44
N GLN A 87 4.69 -11.96 8.42
CA GLN A 87 6.14 -12.00 8.53
C GLN A 87 6.71 -10.61 8.24
N TYR A 88 7.61 -10.17 9.13
CA TYR A 88 8.22 -8.84 9.09
C TYR A 88 9.62 -8.83 8.45
N ALA A 89 10.20 -10.00 8.18
CA ALA A 89 11.43 -10.08 7.41
C ALA A 89 11.08 -9.81 5.94
N VAL A 90 11.57 -8.68 5.43
CA VAL A 90 11.32 -8.22 4.06
C VAL A 90 12.63 -8.31 3.30
N GLU A 91 12.58 -8.73 2.04
CA GLU A 91 13.72 -8.58 1.15
C GLU A 91 14.07 -7.08 1.03
N PRO A 92 15.37 -6.70 1.01
CA PRO A 92 15.76 -5.31 0.87
C PRO A 92 15.11 -4.69 -0.37
N LEU A 93 14.43 -3.57 -0.19
CA LEU A 93 13.82 -2.81 -1.26
C LEU A 93 14.76 -1.66 -1.66
N ASP A 94 15.30 -1.71 -2.87
CA ASP A 94 16.06 -0.58 -3.45
C ASP A 94 15.11 0.39 -4.17
N PHE A 95 14.19 0.99 -3.40
CA PHE A 95 13.23 1.98 -3.90
C PHE A 95 13.16 3.18 -2.96
N SER A 96 13.14 4.39 -3.51
CA SER A 96 13.06 5.63 -2.72
C SER A 96 11.91 6.53 -3.14
N ILE A 97 11.25 7.16 -2.16
CA ILE A 97 10.22 8.19 -2.41
C ILE A 97 10.81 9.37 -3.21
N GLN A 98 12.12 9.65 -3.05
CA GLN A 98 12.82 10.66 -3.84
C GLN A 98 12.70 10.39 -5.35
N SER A 99 12.76 9.13 -5.78
CA SER A 99 12.60 8.77 -7.21
C SER A 99 11.20 9.10 -7.73
N ILE A 100 10.16 8.96 -6.91
CA ILE A 100 8.78 9.36 -7.24
C ILE A 100 8.68 10.90 -7.34
N MET A 101 9.28 11.60 -6.37
CA MET A 101 9.22 13.07 -6.32
C MET A 101 10.00 13.74 -7.45
N ASN A 102 10.99 13.05 -8.02
CA ASN A 102 11.74 13.52 -9.19
C ASN A 102 10.94 13.41 -10.50
N ALA A 103 9.88 12.61 -10.54
CA ALA A 103 8.99 12.51 -11.69
C ALA A 103 8.02 13.71 -11.76
N SER A 104 7.67 14.09 -12.99
CA SER A 104 6.72 15.18 -13.25
C SER A 104 5.34 14.85 -12.70
N GLU A 105 4.63 15.86 -12.20
CA GLU A 105 3.27 15.68 -11.67
C GLU A 105 2.31 15.13 -12.74
N GLY A 106 1.31 14.36 -12.31
CA GLY A 106 0.36 13.68 -13.19
C GLY A 106 0.84 12.28 -13.57
N LYS A 107 0.64 11.89 -14.83
CA LYS A 107 0.81 10.50 -15.29
C LYS A 107 2.16 9.88 -14.95
N GLU A 108 3.24 10.65 -15.03
CA GLU A 108 4.59 10.13 -14.75
C GLU A 108 4.78 9.79 -13.27
N ARG A 109 4.40 10.71 -12.36
CA ARG A 109 4.44 10.45 -10.93
C ARG A 109 3.46 9.36 -10.51
N ASP A 110 2.27 9.30 -11.11
CA ASP A 110 1.29 8.25 -10.84
C ASP A 110 1.83 6.87 -11.21
N GLN A 111 2.52 6.77 -12.35
CA GLN A 111 3.20 5.56 -12.77
C GLN A 111 4.32 5.17 -11.79
N LYS A 112 5.10 6.14 -11.30
CA LYS A 112 6.12 5.89 -10.26
C LYS A 112 5.52 5.41 -8.93
N ILE A 113 4.34 5.89 -8.55
CA ILE A 113 3.61 5.39 -7.38
C ILE A 113 3.16 3.94 -7.61
N ARG A 114 2.71 3.58 -8.82
CA ARG A 114 2.35 2.20 -9.14
C ARG A 114 3.57 1.27 -9.08
N GLU A 115 4.68 1.66 -9.70
CA GLU A 115 5.95 0.92 -9.63
C GLU A 115 6.40 0.71 -8.19
N TRP A 116 6.27 1.73 -7.34
CA TRP A 116 6.56 1.61 -5.92
C TRP A 116 5.69 0.55 -5.24
N CYS A 117 4.38 0.57 -5.49
CA CYS A 117 3.45 -0.43 -4.95
C CYS A 117 3.83 -1.85 -5.38
N GLU A 118 4.21 -2.03 -6.65
CA GLU A 118 4.64 -3.32 -7.21
C GLU A 118 5.89 -3.85 -6.53
N GLU A 119 6.92 -3.02 -6.39
CA GLU A 119 8.17 -3.43 -5.75
C GLU A 119 7.96 -3.76 -4.28
N VAL A 120 7.20 -2.92 -3.55
CA VAL A 120 6.82 -3.22 -2.16
C VAL A 120 6.03 -4.52 -2.07
N TRP A 121 5.11 -4.80 -3.00
CA TRP A 121 4.36 -6.05 -2.95
C TRP A 121 5.22 -7.28 -3.23
N LYS A 122 6.20 -7.17 -4.15
CA LYS A 122 7.15 -8.24 -4.48
C LYS A 122 8.01 -8.61 -3.28
N THR A 123 8.54 -7.63 -2.54
CA THR A 123 9.42 -7.89 -1.39
C THR A 123 8.69 -8.55 -0.20
N HIS A 124 7.36 -8.49 -0.18
CA HIS A 124 6.50 -9.17 0.80
C HIS A 124 5.91 -10.51 0.31
N LYS A 125 6.61 -11.21 -0.60
CA LYS A 125 6.19 -12.51 -1.17
C LYS A 125 5.66 -13.51 -0.13
N VAL A 126 6.33 -13.60 1.03
CA VAL A 126 5.97 -14.49 2.14
C VAL A 126 4.59 -14.21 2.74
N ASN A 127 4.08 -13.00 2.60
CA ASN A 127 2.78 -12.57 3.13
C ASN A 127 1.66 -12.65 2.08
N GLN A 128 1.98 -12.86 0.81
CA GLN A 128 0.98 -12.81 -0.25
C GLN A 128 -0.08 -13.90 -0.11
N GLN A 129 0.36 -15.15 0.09
CA GLN A 129 -0.56 -16.28 0.22
C GLN A 129 -1.47 -16.17 1.46
N PRO A 130 -0.95 -15.89 2.69
CA PRO A 130 -1.80 -15.64 3.85
C PRO A 130 -2.85 -14.54 3.66
N ILE A 131 -2.51 -13.47 2.92
CA ILE A 131 -3.43 -12.37 2.65
C ILE A 131 -4.54 -12.79 1.69
N ARG A 132 -4.21 -13.52 0.60
CA ARG A 132 -5.21 -14.06 -0.33
C ARG A 132 -6.19 -14.98 0.39
N GLU A 133 -5.69 -15.93 1.17
CA GLU A 133 -6.53 -16.86 1.94
C GLU A 133 -7.46 -16.13 2.91
N TRP A 134 -6.94 -15.09 3.56
CA TRP A 134 -7.72 -14.29 4.50
C TRP A 134 -8.84 -13.49 3.81
N LEU A 135 -8.58 -12.95 2.61
CA LEU A 135 -9.57 -12.27 1.78
C LEU A 135 -10.64 -13.23 1.22
N ILE A 136 -10.24 -14.44 0.80
CA ILE A 136 -11.17 -15.49 0.34
C ILE A 136 -12.11 -15.92 1.48
N LYS A 137 -11.58 -16.18 2.68
CA LYS A 137 -12.38 -16.54 3.86
C LYS A 137 -13.48 -15.50 4.17
N ARG A 138 -13.23 -14.25 3.81
CA ARG A 138 -14.13 -13.10 4.01
C ARG A 138 -14.97 -12.74 2.79
N LYS A 139 -14.88 -13.53 1.72
CA LYS A 139 -15.63 -13.33 0.48
C LYS A 139 -15.41 -11.95 -0.15
N VAL A 140 -14.22 -11.37 0.05
CA VAL A 140 -13.81 -10.13 -0.62
C VAL A 140 -13.39 -10.43 -2.05
N ILE A 141 -12.70 -11.55 -2.25
CA ILE A 141 -12.24 -12.09 -3.53
C ILE A 141 -12.65 -13.56 -3.64
N PHE A 142 -12.63 -14.09 -4.85
CA PHE A 142 -12.99 -15.48 -5.16
C PHE A 142 -11.78 -16.24 -5.72
N SER A 143 -11.74 -17.55 -5.48
CA SER A 143 -10.69 -18.48 -5.95
C SER A 143 -10.81 -18.82 -7.43
#